data_AF-A0A0P4VKN1-F1
#
_entry.id   AF-A0A0P4VKN1-F1
#
_cell.length_a   1.000
_cell.length_b   1.000
_cell.length_c   1.000
_cell.angle_alpha   90.00
_cell.angle_beta   90.00
_cell.angle_gamma   90.00
#
_symmetry.space_group_name_H-M   'P 1'
#
loop_
_entity.id
_entity.type
_entity.pdbx_description
1 polymer ?
#
loop_
_entity_poly.entity_id
_entity_poly.type
_entity_poly.pdbx_seq_one_letter_code
_entity_poly.pdbx_strand_id
1 'polypeptide(L)'
;MMKTVFGVKCVVPNNYLVWEATRPLADCSICSNLSSVIVLPNVTREEFKKYAYSYQPIIVKGAALHWPARKSFNYYFFKEIFNRIEGAHESVEEECQFLKFKTDFASLREVFKMPPGRVKNSKGYKPWYIGWSNCHPEVLKEMRLHYSKPHFLPLNAEHSHVDFIFMGYQQGAFMHLDYITRLMWQAQLRGHKTWR
;
A
#
# COMPACT_ATOMS: atom_id res chain seq x y z
N MET A 1 29.03 -2.00 30.78
CA MET A 1 29.08 -2.84 29.56
C MET A 1 28.91 -1.93 28.36
N MET A 2 30.00 -1.61 27.64
CA MET A 2 30.01 -0.70 26.49
C MET A 2 29.14 -1.28 25.36
N LYS A 3 28.08 -0.57 24.98
CA LYS A 3 27.39 -0.82 23.71
C LYS A 3 28.34 -0.37 22.59
N THR A 4 28.90 -1.33 21.89
CA THR A 4 29.80 -1.14 20.74
C THR A 4 29.13 -0.25 19.69
N VAL A 5 29.90 0.71 19.17
CA VAL A 5 29.56 1.60 18.03
C VAL A 5 29.14 0.80 16.77
N PHE A 6 29.46 -0.49 16.72
CA PHE A 6 29.12 -1.41 15.63
C PHE A 6 27.64 -1.88 15.62
N GLY A 7 26.83 -1.51 16.61
CA GLY A 7 25.38 -1.82 16.63
C GLY A 7 24.48 -0.76 16.01
N VAL A 8 25.04 0.37 15.55
CA VAL A 8 24.27 1.50 15.00
C VAL A 8 24.30 1.40 13.48
N LYS A 9 23.15 1.12 12.84
CA LYS A 9 23.02 1.02 11.37
C LYS A 9 23.61 2.22 10.62
N CYS A 10 23.61 3.41 11.23
CA CYS A 10 24.26 4.61 10.72
C CYS A 10 24.93 5.39 11.87
N VAL A 11 26.23 5.67 11.75
CA VAL A 11 27.00 6.53 12.70
C VAL A 11 26.58 8.00 12.59
N VAL A 12 26.22 8.43 11.39
CA VAL A 12 25.61 9.74 11.12
C VAL A 12 24.19 9.47 10.63
N PRO A 13 23.14 9.92 11.33
CA PRO A 13 21.79 9.82 10.82
C PRO A 13 21.72 10.57 9.49
N ASN A 14 21.07 9.98 8.48
CA ASN A 14 20.92 10.64 7.18
C ASN A 14 20.16 11.97 7.41
N ASN A 15 20.91 13.07 7.43
CA ASN A 15 20.39 14.37 7.78
C ASN A 15 19.46 14.83 6.65
N TYR A 16 18.28 15.33 7.00
CA TYR A 16 17.29 15.84 6.03
C TYR A 16 17.92 16.82 5.01
N LEU A 17 18.82 17.68 5.47
CA LEU A 17 19.56 18.61 4.61
C LEU A 17 20.44 17.89 3.59
N VAL A 18 21.16 16.84 4.01
CA VAL A 18 22.02 16.06 3.11
C VAL A 18 21.16 15.30 2.11
N TRP A 19 20.04 14.72 2.54
CA TRP A 19 19.13 14.01 1.66
C TRP A 19 18.52 14.92 0.59
N GLU A 20 18.03 16.10 0.97
CA GLU A 20 17.48 17.07 -0.01
C GLU A 20 18.58 17.66 -0.89
N ALA A 21 19.77 17.96 -0.36
CA ALA A 21 20.88 18.53 -1.14
C ALA A 21 21.47 17.53 -2.15
N THR A 22 21.42 16.23 -1.84
CA THR A 22 21.93 15.16 -2.71
C THR A 22 20.83 14.54 -3.58
N ARG A 23 19.57 14.96 -3.40
CA ARG A 23 18.44 14.48 -4.19
C ARG A 23 18.67 14.82 -5.67
N PRO A 24 18.64 13.83 -6.57
CA PRO A 24 18.74 14.11 -8.00
C PRO A 24 17.65 15.09 -8.45
N LEU A 25 18.01 16.01 -9.33
CA LEU A 25 17.03 16.90 -9.96
C LEU A 25 16.01 16.06 -10.71
N ALA A 26 14.74 16.17 -10.33
CA ALA A 26 13.64 15.52 -11.02
C ALA A 26 13.23 16.38 -12.22
N ASP A 27 13.04 15.76 -13.38
CA ASP A 27 12.44 16.42 -14.53
C ASP A 27 10.93 16.61 -14.27
N CYS A 28 10.53 17.82 -13.87
CA CYS A 28 9.14 18.17 -13.62
C CYS A 28 8.28 18.21 -14.90
N SER A 29 8.88 18.13 -16.11
CA SER A 29 8.14 18.12 -17.37
C SER A 29 7.18 16.94 -17.48
N ILE A 30 7.47 15.82 -16.81
CA ILE A 30 6.59 14.64 -16.74
C ILE A 30 5.24 14.96 -16.08
N CYS A 31 5.19 16.01 -15.26
CA CYS A 31 3.97 16.50 -14.61
C CYS A 31 3.38 17.72 -15.31
N SER A 32 4.02 18.22 -16.37
CA SER A 32 3.51 19.37 -17.12
C SER A 32 2.21 18.99 -17.84
N ASN A 33 1.23 19.90 -17.82
CA ASN A 33 -0.08 19.73 -18.48
C ASN A 33 -0.96 18.57 -17.98
N LEU A 34 -0.74 18.07 -16.76
CA LEU A 34 -1.66 17.12 -16.12
C LEU A 34 -2.93 17.84 -15.62
N SER A 35 -3.97 17.86 -16.44
CA SER A 35 -5.26 18.48 -16.09
C SER A 35 -6.28 17.49 -15.50
N SER A 36 -6.15 16.20 -15.83
CA SER A 36 -7.05 15.15 -15.34
C SER A 36 -6.42 13.77 -15.43
N VAL A 37 -7.03 12.81 -14.74
CA VAL A 37 -6.64 11.40 -14.80
C VAL A 37 -7.17 10.74 -16.08
N ILE A 38 -6.37 9.88 -16.69
CA ILE A 38 -6.81 9.08 -17.85
C ILE A 38 -7.71 7.96 -17.34
N VAL A 39 -8.89 7.81 -17.93
CA VAL A 39 -9.84 6.77 -17.54
C VAL A 39 -9.99 5.77 -18.67
N LEU A 40 -9.53 4.54 -18.46
CA LEU A 40 -9.57 3.46 -19.44
C LEU A 40 -10.62 2.41 -19.02
N PRO A 41 -11.69 2.18 -19.81
CA PRO A 41 -12.64 1.11 -19.56
C PRO A 41 -12.15 -0.21 -20.15
N ASN A 42 -12.02 -1.26 -19.33
CA ASN A 42 -11.76 -2.65 -19.79
C ASN A 42 -10.65 -2.77 -20.85
N VAL A 43 -9.45 -2.31 -20.51
CA VAL A 43 -8.31 -2.16 -21.44
C VAL A 43 -7.54 -3.47 -21.62
N THR A 44 -7.13 -3.75 -22.86
CA THR A 44 -6.21 -4.86 -23.15
C THR A 44 -4.75 -4.48 -22.88
N ARG A 45 -3.86 -5.48 -22.86
CA ARG A 45 -2.42 -5.24 -22.68
C ARG A 45 -1.81 -4.37 -23.77
N GLU A 46 -2.17 -4.59 -25.03
CA GLU A 46 -1.63 -3.82 -26.17
C GLU A 46 -2.11 -2.37 -26.16
N GLU A 47 -3.35 -2.14 -25.73
CA GLU A 47 -3.87 -0.78 -25.54
C GLU A 47 -3.19 -0.08 -24.36
N PHE A 48 -3.01 -0.78 -23.22
CA PHE A 48 -2.36 -0.23 -22.04
C PHE A 48 -0.88 0.08 -22.27
N LYS A 49 -0.19 -0.68 -23.12
CA LYS A 49 1.22 -0.49 -23.45
C LYS A 49 1.54 0.93 -23.93
N LYS A 50 0.58 1.60 -24.58
CA LYS A 50 0.70 3.00 -25.04
C LYS A 50 0.81 3.99 -23.88
N TYR A 51 0.32 3.62 -22.70
CA TYR A 51 0.27 4.47 -21.52
C TYR A 51 1.19 4.02 -20.38
N ALA A 52 1.64 2.75 -20.37
CA ALA A 52 2.37 2.16 -19.25
C ALA A 52 3.56 3.01 -18.76
N TYR A 53 4.22 3.73 -19.67
CA TYR A 53 5.40 4.56 -19.38
C TYR A 53 5.18 6.05 -19.69
N SER A 54 3.93 6.51 -19.69
CA SER A 54 3.62 7.92 -19.98
C SER A 54 3.75 8.87 -18.78
N TYR A 55 4.01 8.34 -17.57
CA TYR A 55 4.02 9.09 -16.30
C TYR A 55 2.68 9.77 -15.94
N GLN A 56 1.61 9.49 -16.69
CA GLN A 56 0.29 10.04 -16.41
C GLN A 56 -0.46 9.18 -15.39
N PRO A 57 -1.28 9.79 -14.52
CA PRO A 57 -2.15 9.03 -13.62
C PRO A 57 -3.30 8.38 -14.40
N ILE A 58 -3.48 7.06 -14.23
CA ILE A 58 -4.45 6.25 -14.98
C ILE A 58 -5.38 5.50 -14.04
N ILE A 59 -6.68 5.53 -14.34
CA ILE A 59 -7.70 4.69 -13.73
C ILE A 59 -8.18 3.69 -14.75
N VAL A 60 -7.88 2.41 -14.52
CA VAL A 60 -8.47 1.31 -15.29
C VAL A 60 -9.74 0.84 -14.60
N LYS A 61 -10.90 1.06 -15.24
CA LYS A 61 -12.18 0.61 -14.73
C LYS A 61 -12.40 -0.87 -15.03
N GLY A 62 -12.93 -1.60 -14.05
CA GLY A 62 -13.37 -2.98 -14.23
C GLY A 62 -12.29 -4.05 -13.99
N ALA A 63 -11.02 -3.67 -13.85
CA ALA A 63 -9.91 -4.63 -13.86
C ALA A 63 -9.94 -5.65 -12.72
N ALA A 64 -10.40 -5.25 -11.53
CA ALA A 64 -10.47 -6.11 -10.35
C ALA A 64 -11.86 -6.75 -10.13
N LEU A 65 -12.81 -6.59 -11.07
CA LEU A 65 -14.21 -7.02 -10.85
C LEU A 65 -14.35 -8.52 -10.57
N HIS A 66 -13.50 -9.33 -11.21
CA HIS A 66 -13.47 -10.78 -11.11
C HIS A 66 -12.68 -11.29 -9.90
N TRP A 67 -11.98 -10.42 -9.16
CA TRP A 67 -11.17 -10.85 -8.02
C TRP A 67 -12.05 -11.22 -6.82
N PRO A 68 -11.88 -12.43 -6.24
CA PRO A 68 -12.52 -12.80 -4.98
C PRO A 68 -12.25 -11.80 -3.84
N ALA A 69 -11.10 -11.12 -3.87
CA ALA A 69 -10.69 -10.09 -2.92
C ALA A 69 -11.74 -9.01 -2.68
N ARG A 70 -12.59 -8.69 -3.67
CA ARG A 70 -13.69 -7.72 -3.49
C ARG A 70 -14.68 -8.12 -2.40
N LYS A 71 -14.85 -9.42 -2.18
CA LYS A 71 -15.75 -9.99 -1.17
C LYS A 71 -14.97 -10.44 0.07
N SER A 72 -13.85 -11.13 -0.12
CA SER A 72 -13.08 -11.72 0.98
C SER A 72 -12.28 -10.69 1.76
N PHE A 73 -11.62 -9.74 1.11
CA PHE A 73 -10.71 -8.82 1.80
C PHE A 73 -11.51 -7.81 2.63
N ASN A 74 -11.46 -8.03 3.94
CA ASN A 74 -12.08 -7.21 4.96
C ASN A 74 -11.32 -7.38 6.28
N TYR A 75 -11.64 -6.56 7.28
CA TYR A 75 -11.01 -6.60 8.59
C TYR A 75 -10.92 -8.01 9.19
N TYR A 76 -11.99 -8.80 9.10
CA TYR A 76 -12.06 -10.13 9.72
C TYR A 76 -11.20 -11.15 8.99
N PHE A 77 -11.13 -11.08 7.66
CA PHE A 77 -10.21 -11.91 6.87
C PHE A 77 -8.76 -11.67 7.29
N PHE A 78 -8.32 -10.40 7.32
CA PHE A 78 -6.94 -10.10 7.72
C PHE A 78 -6.68 -10.43 9.19
N LYS A 79 -7.65 -10.16 10.08
CA LYS A 79 -7.53 -10.56 11.49
C LYS A 79 -7.36 -12.07 11.66
N GLU A 80 -8.10 -12.87 10.91
CA GLU A 80 -8.02 -14.33 10.97
C GLU A 80 -6.65 -14.83 10.52
N ILE A 81 -6.21 -14.47 9.32
CA ILE A 81 -4.94 -14.97 8.77
C ILE A 81 -3.73 -14.56 9.62
N PHE A 82 -3.70 -13.32 10.13
CA PHE A 82 -2.59 -12.83 10.95
C PHE A 82 -2.58 -13.43 12.36
N ASN A 83 -3.72 -13.88 12.88
CA ASN A 83 -3.77 -14.57 14.17
C ASN A 83 -3.50 -16.07 14.03
N ARG A 84 -3.82 -16.67 12.87
CA ARG A 84 -3.61 -18.09 12.58
C ARG A 84 -2.16 -18.39 12.23
N ILE A 85 -1.50 -17.51 11.48
CA ILE A 85 -0.14 -17.72 10.98
C ILE A 85 0.87 -17.20 12.00
N GLU A 86 1.71 -18.08 12.51
CA GLU A 86 2.82 -17.75 13.42
C GLU A 86 3.82 -16.82 12.73
N GLY A 87 4.34 -15.81 13.45
CA GLY A 87 5.30 -14.85 12.91
C GLY A 87 4.68 -13.74 12.04
N ALA A 88 3.37 -13.81 11.73
CA ALA A 88 2.73 -12.85 10.83
C ALA A 88 2.73 -11.42 11.40
N HIS A 89 2.49 -11.26 12.70
CA HIS A 89 2.49 -9.93 13.33
C HIS A 89 3.90 -9.40 13.52
N GLU A 90 4.82 -10.26 13.96
CA GLU A 90 6.25 -9.98 14.15
C GLU A 90 6.87 -9.50 12.84
N SER A 91 6.53 -10.14 11.71
CA SER A 91 7.01 -9.70 10.40
C SER A 91 6.66 -8.25 10.09
N VAL A 92 5.47 -7.77 10.48
CA VAL A 92 5.05 -6.36 10.24
C VAL A 92 5.76 -5.39 11.18
N GLU A 93 6.15 -5.84 12.37
CA GLU A 93 6.80 -5.02 13.40
C GLU A 93 8.32 -4.94 13.20
N GLU A 94 8.96 -5.99 12.66
CA GLU A 94 10.41 -6.12 12.60
C GLU A 94 11.02 -6.04 11.19
N GLU A 95 10.31 -6.52 10.17
CA GLU A 95 10.83 -6.64 8.79
C GLU A 95 10.08 -5.74 7.80
N CYS A 96 8.76 -5.76 7.89
CA CYS A 96 7.83 -4.98 7.11
C CYS A 96 7.53 -3.63 7.79
N GLN A 97 6.49 -2.95 7.33
CA GLN A 97 6.16 -1.60 7.75
C GLN A 97 4.68 -1.47 8.12
N PHE A 98 4.42 -1.01 9.34
CA PHE A 98 3.13 -0.49 9.73
C PHE A 98 3.03 1.02 9.43
N LEU A 99 2.03 1.41 8.65
CA LEU A 99 1.80 2.79 8.20
C LEU A 99 0.67 3.42 9.03
N LYS A 100 1.06 4.30 9.97
CA LYS A 100 0.13 5.02 10.85
C LYS A 100 -0.36 6.31 10.18
N PHE A 101 -1.64 6.39 9.86
CA PHE A 101 -2.26 7.59 9.31
C PHE A 101 -3.21 8.24 10.32
N LYS A 102 -2.68 9.16 11.13
CA LYS A 102 -3.45 9.92 12.14
C LYS A 102 -4.35 9.02 13.00
N THR A 103 -3.79 7.90 13.45
CA THR A 103 -4.45 6.92 14.30
C THR A 103 -3.68 6.74 15.60
N ASP A 104 -4.38 6.29 16.63
CA ASP A 104 -3.87 5.93 17.96
C ASP A 104 -3.27 4.51 18.01
N PHE A 105 -3.32 3.74 16.91
CA PHE A 105 -2.75 2.39 16.89
C PHE A 105 -1.22 2.40 16.83
N ALA A 106 -0.60 1.61 17.70
CA ALA A 106 0.83 1.38 17.73
C ALA A 106 1.27 0.26 16.80
N SER A 107 0.43 -0.77 16.60
CA SER A 107 0.74 -1.93 15.76
C SER A 107 -0.51 -2.57 15.13
N LEU A 108 -0.29 -3.50 14.20
CA LEU A 108 -1.37 -4.27 13.57
C LEU A 108 -2.12 -5.17 14.57
N ARG A 109 -1.45 -5.64 15.64
CA ARG A 109 -2.09 -6.39 16.73
C ARG A 109 -3.19 -5.58 17.41
N GLU A 110 -2.94 -4.30 17.67
CA GLU A 110 -3.93 -3.42 18.30
C GLU A 110 -5.11 -3.15 17.38
N VAL A 111 -4.84 -2.97 16.08
CA VAL A 111 -5.88 -2.84 15.05
C VAL A 111 -6.82 -4.05 15.12
N PHE A 112 -6.30 -5.27 15.16
CA PHE A 112 -7.13 -6.49 15.22
C PHE A 112 -7.80 -6.76 16.58
N LYS A 113 -7.53 -5.93 17.60
CA LYS A 113 -8.24 -5.91 18.89
C LYS A 113 -9.35 -4.85 18.93
N MET A 114 -9.60 -4.13 17.83
CA MET A 114 -10.67 -3.12 17.78
C MET A 114 -12.04 -3.71 18.13
N PRO A 115 -12.86 -2.98 18.91
CA PRO A 115 -14.25 -3.37 19.16
C PRO A 115 -15.07 -3.29 17.86
N PRO A 116 -16.10 -4.14 17.69
CA PRO A 116 -16.88 -4.20 16.45
C PRO A 116 -17.49 -2.86 16.00
N GLY A 117 -17.87 -2.00 16.96
CA GLY A 117 -18.39 -0.66 16.67
C GLY A 117 -17.35 0.25 15.98
N ARG A 118 -16.08 0.16 16.39
CA ARG A 118 -14.98 0.92 15.76
C ARG A 118 -14.64 0.39 14.37
N VAL A 119 -14.63 -0.93 14.21
CA VAL A 119 -14.41 -1.58 12.90
C VAL A 119 -15.45 -1.11 11.88
N LYS A 120 -16.71 -0.96 12.28
CA LYS A 120 -17.81 -0.51 11.41
C LYS A 120 -17.93 1.01 11.29
N ASN A 121 -17.07 1.77 11.96
CA ASN A 121 -17.15 3.23 12.07
C ASN A 121 -18.52 3.72 12.57
N SER A 122 -19.09 3.03 13.57
CA SER A 122 -20.37 3.38 14.18
C SER A 122 -20.29 4.70 14.96
N LYS A 123 -21.44 5.39 15.10
CA LYS A 123 -21.55 6.63 15.89
C LYS A 123 -20.97 6.44 17.30
N GLY A 124 -20.16 7.41 17.75
CA GLY A 124 -19.50 7.39 19.05
C GLY A 124 -18.09 6.79 19.05
N TYR A 125 -17.67 6.14 17.96
CA TYR A 125 -16.29 5.66 17.79
C TYR A 125 -15.44 6.63 16.95
N LYS A 126 -14.14 6.68 17.26
CA LYS A 126 -13.17 7.45 16.46
C LYS A 126 -12.89 6.75 15.12
N PRO A 127 -12.86 7.48 13.99
CA PRO A 127 -12.45 6.93 12.71
C PRO A 127 -10.98 6.49 12.77
N TRP A 128 -10.60 5.60 11.87
CA TRP A 128 -9.25 5.05 11.79
C TRP A 128 -8.89 4.81 10.34
N TYR A 129 -7.64 5.02 9.97
CA TYR A 129 -7.09 4.63 8.68
C TYR A 129 -5.66 4.15 8.89
N ILE A 130 -5.33 2.99 8.34
CA ILE A 130 -4.02 2.39 8.44
C ILE A 130 -3.59 1.85 7.07
N GLY A 131 -2.29 1.72 6.91
CA GLY A 131 -1.72 0.82 5.92
C GLY A 131 -0.73 -0.12 6.58
N TRP A 132 -0.40 -1.20 5.91
CA TRP A 132 0.75 -2.02 6.25
C TRP A 132 1.28 -2.71 4.99
N SER A 133 2.57 -2.98 4.98
CA SER A 133 3.16 -3.91 4.03
C SER A 133 3.14 -5.32 4.60
N ASN A 134 2.89 -6.30 3.73
CA ASN A 134 2.98 -7.71 4.05
C ASN A 134 4.10 -8.34 3.21
N CYS A 135 5.10 -8.89 3.89
CA CYS A 135 6.25 -9.62 3.34
C CYS A 135 6.30 -11.06 3.85
N HIS A 136 5.39 -11.45 4.76
CA HIS A 136 5.37 -12.79 5.31
C HIS A 136 4.94 -13.80 4.24
N PRO A 137 5.77 -14.81 3.89
CA PRO A 137 5.50 -15.70 2.77
C PRO A 137 4.15 -16.43 2.85
N GLU A 138 3.79 -16.99 4.00
CA GLU A 138 2.52 -17.72 4.16
C GLU A 138 1.28 -16.80 4.10
N VAL A 139 1.36 -15.59 4.66
CA VAL A 139 0.27 -14.60 4.56
C VAL A 139 0.11 -14.17 3.11
N LEU A 140 1.22 -13.92 2.40
CA LEU A 140 1.21 -13.59 0.97
C LEU A 140 0.58 -14.70 0.14
N LYS A 141 0.92 -15.96 0.43
CA LYS A 141 0.35 -17.14 -0.24
C LYS A 141 -1.17 -17.18 -0.10
N GLU A 142 -1.70 -17.01 1.10
CA GLU A 142 -3.15 -16.94 1.37
C GLU A 142 -3.81 -15.74 0.67
N MET A 143 -3.19 -14.56 0.74
CA MET A 143 -3.68 -13.35 0.06
C MET A 143 -3.77 -13.52 -1.46
N ARG A 144 -2.75 -14.14 -2.08
CA ARG A 144 -2.64 -14.31 -3.53
C ARG A 144 -3.64 -15.31 -4.12
N LEU A 145 -4.41 -16.02 -3.29
CA LEU A 145 -5.57 -16.79 -3.75
C LEU A 145 -6.75 -15.89 -4.16
N HIS A 146 -6.76 -14.64 -3.73
CA HIS A 146 -7.92 -13.75 -3.88
C HIS A 146 -7.76 -12.67 -4.96
N TYR A 147 -6.58 -12.49 -5.53
CA TYR A 147 -6.34 -11.56 -6.63
C TYR A 147 -5.18 -12.05 -7.49
N SER A 148 -5.09 -11.50 -8.69
CA SER A 148 -4.00 -11.78 -9.63
C SER A 148 -3.35 -10.48 -10.07
N LYS A 149 -2.23 -10.58 -10.79
CA LYS A 149 -1.68 -9.44 -11.51
C LYS A 149 -2.74 -8.91 -12.49
N PRO A 150 -3.03 -7.60 -12.53
CA PRO A 150 -4.00 -7.05 -13.47
C PRO A 150 -3.69 -7.48 -14.92
N HIS A 151 -4.71 -7.96 -15.62
CA HIS A 151 -4.56 -8.58 -16.95
C HIS A 151 -3.94 -7.63 -18.00
N PHE A 152 -4.15 -6.33 -17.85
CA PHE A 152 -3.64 -5.31 -18.75
C PHE A 152 -2.16 -4.97 -18.56
N LEU A 153 -1.54 -5.39 -17.45
CA LEU A 153 -0.11 -5.15 -17.24
C LEU A 153 0.75 -5.99 -18.21
N PRO A 154 1.97 -5.53 -18.55
CA PRO A 154 2.91 -6.30 -19.35
C PRO A 154 3.11 -7.74 -18.83
N LEU A 155 3.38 -8.69 -19.73
CA LEU A 155 3.59 -10.10 -19.35
C LEU A 155 4.78 -10.24 -18.40
N ASN A 156 5.86 -9.52 -18.69
CA ASN A 156 7.08 -9.44 -17.89
C ASN A 156 6.97 -8.49 -16.68
N ALA A 157 5.80 -7.90 -16.40
CA ALA A 157 5.63 -7.10 -15.19
C ALA A 157 5.78 -8.01 -13.96
N GLU A 158 6.79 -7.73 -13.15
CA GLU A 158 7.05 -8.46 -11.91
C GLU A 158 6.00 -8.15 -10.85
N HIS A 159 5.66 -9.15 -10.05
CA HIS A 159 4.84 -8.98 -8.86
C HIS A 159 5.78 -8.82 -7.67
N SER A 160 5.66 -7.68 -6.97
CA SER A 160 6.44 -7.41 -5.76
C SER A 160 6.38 -8.57 -4.77
N HIS A 161 7.47 -8.79 -4.03
CA HIS A 161 7.48 -9.70 -2.86
C HIS A 161 6.81 -9.09 -1.63
N VAL A 162 6.33 -7.84 -1.75
CA VAL A 162 5.68 -7.09 -0.70
C VAL A 162 4.38 -6.51 -1.24
N ASP A 163 3.29 -6.80 -0.55
CA ASP A 163 1.97 -6.27 -0.88
C ASP A 163 1.52 -5.25 0.17
N PHE A 164 0.97 -4.13 -0.27
CA PHE A 164 0.48 -3.08 0.63
C PHE A 164 -1.03 -3.14 0.76
N ILE A 165 -1.51 -3.15 1.99
CA ILE A 165 -2.94 -3.11 2.30
C ILE A 165 -3.24 -1.77 2.96
N PHE A 166 -4.30 -1.11 2.52
CA PHE A 166 -4.81 0.12 3.13
C PHE A 166 -6.27 -0.08 3.51
N MET A 167 -6.62 0.24 4.75
CA MET A 167 -7.97 0.02 5.28
C MET A 167 -8.36 1.09 6.29
N GLY A 168 -9.63 1.49 6.24
CA GLY A 168 -10.23 2.36 7.25
C GLY A 168 -11.19 3.40 6.66
N TYR A 169 -11.35 4.50 7.38
CA TYR A 169 -12.36 5.54 7.19
C TYR A 169 -11.78 6.94 7.41
N GLN A 170 -12.28 7.89 6.62
CA GLN A 170 -12.22 9.36 6.79
C GLN A 170 -10.84 10.03 6.89
N GLN A 171 -9.76 9.28 7.05
CA GLN A 171 -8.40 9.79 7.12
C GLN A 171 -7.56 9.21 5.98
N GLY A 172 -6.52 9.93 5.56
CA GLY A 172 -5.65 9.55 4.46
C GLY A 172 -4.20 9.89 4.76
N ALA A 173 -3.32 9.55 3.83
CA ALA A 173 -1.93 9.97 3.88
C ALA A 173 -1.80 11.49 3.70
N PHE A 174 -0.77 12.08 4.30
CA PHE A 174 -0.35 13.45 3.96
C PHE A 174 0.15 13.50 2.52
N MET A 175 0.23 14.69 1.94
CA MET A 175 0.83 14.87 0.62
C MET A 175 2.30 14.43 0.65
N HIS A 176 2.65 13.51 -0.23
CA HIS A 176 4.02 12.99 -0.39
C HIS A 176 4.21 12.50 -1.83
N LEU A 177 5.47 12.29 -2.21
CA LEU A 177 5.85 11.65 -3.46
C LEU A 177 6.59 10.35 -3.12
N ASP A 178 6.11 9.25 -3.67
CA ASP A 178 6.79 7.96 -3.56
C ASP A 178 7.80 7.79 -4.69
N TYR A 179 9.05 7.47 -4.34
CA TYR A 179 10.05 7.11 -5.33
C TYR A 179 9.96 5.61 -5.63
N ILE A 180 9.21 5.26 -6.67
CA ILE A 180 9.01 3.87 -7.10
C ILE A 180 9.56 3.71 -8.51
N THR A 181 10.57 2.85 -8.66
CA THR A 181 11.30 2.64 -9.93
C THR A 181 10.59 1.69 -10.89
N ARG A 182 9.45 1.13 -10.47
CA ARG A 182 8.66 0.13 -11.20
C ARG A 182 7.22 0.60 -11.33
N LEU A 183 6.47 -0.03 -12.25
CA LEU A 183 5.03 0.21 -12.36
C LEU A 183 4.34 -0.12 -11.04
N MET A 184 3.79 0.91 -10.39
CA MET A 184 2.93 0.77 -9.24
C MET A 184 1.47 0.73 -9.71
N TRP A 185 0.68 -0.14 -9.09
CA TRP A 185 -0.77 -0.12 -9.23
C TRP A 185 -1.42 -0.33 -7.86
N GLN A 186 -2.61 0.25 -7.68
CA GLN A 186 -3.42 0.06 -6.48
C GLN A 186 -4.84 -0.35 -6.90
N ALA A 187 -5.38 -1.41 -6.32
CA ALA A 187 -6.77 -1.80 -6.54
C ALA A 187 -7.67 -1.26 -5.43
N GLN A 188 -8.71 -0.51 -5.81
CA GLN A 188 -9.78 -0.12 -4.88
C GLN A 188 -10.82 -1.24 -4.82
N LEU A 189 -10.80 -2.03 -3.75
CA LEU A 189 -11.67 -3.20 -3.63
C LEU A 189 -13.06 -2.88 -3.05
N ARG A 190 -13.11 -1.96 -2.07
CA ARG A 190 -14.33 -1.56 -1.35
C ARG A 190 -14.28 -0.08 -0.97
N GLY A 191 -15.44 0.58 -0.95
CA GLY A 191 -15.53 2.00 -0.61
C GLY A 191 -14.91 2.92 -1.65
N HIS A 192 -14.55 4.13 -1.23
CA HIS A 192 -14.06 5.20 -2.10
C HIS A 192 -12.75 5.80 -1.56
N LYS A 193 -11.83 6.14 -2.45
CA LYS A 193 -10.59 6.85 -2.15
C LYS A 193 -10.52 8.11 -3.02
N THR A 194 -10.17 9.23 -2.41
CA THR A 194 -9.97 10.51 -3.11
C THR A 194 -8.48 10.80 -3.14
N TRP A 195 -7.96 11.10 -4.32
CA TRP A 195 -6.59 11.60 -4.52
C TRP A 195 -6.69 13.10 -4.81
N ARG A 196 -5.76 13.89 -4.26
CA ARG A 196 -5.69 15.33 -4.39
C ARG A 196 -4.30 15.74 -4.80
#